data_AF-A0A940KUE6-F1
#
_entry.id   AF-A0A940KUE6-F1
#
_cell.length_a   1.000
_cell.length_b   1.000
_cell.length_c   1.000
_cell.angle_alpha   90.00
_cell.angle_beta   90.00
_cell.angle_gamma   90.00
#
_symmetry.space_group_name_H-M   'P 1'
#
loop_
_entity.id
_entity.type
_entity.pdbx_description
1 polymer ?
#
loop_
_entity_poly.entity_id
_entity_poly.type
_entity_poly.pdbx_seq_one_letter_code
_entity_poly.pdbx_strand_id
1 'polypeptide(L)'
;MREIPATAFDARRLPVFEPDPALWSRIAAAHLRRRRLRQWGFAAAATVLLGVAGALLVRAPQPPSPQWADAQRESQALEAEWRRLADGGRPTTIGLTRLRSIDAALQAAYDRGGDASEVVPLWQQRNEALRGLIARFQDANTRDASLVTRI
;
A
#
# COMPACT_ATOMS: atom_id res chain seq x y z
N MET A 1 -24.16 -51.50 -5.18
CA MET A 1 -22.97 -50.77 -4.71
C MET A 1 -21.84 -51.07 -5.67
N ARG A 2 -21.31 -50.06 -6.38
CA ARG A 2 -20.22 -50.21 -7.36
C ARG A 2 -19.02 -49.43 -6.82
N GLU A 3 -17.99 -50.13 -6.38
CA GLU A 3 -16.76 -49.52 -5.89
C GLU A 3 -15.97 -48.96 -7.08
N ILE A 4 -15.63 -47.67 -7.01
CA ILE A 4 -14.78 -47.01 -8.00
C ILE A 4 -13.32 -47.26 -7.56
N PRO A 5 -12.48 -47.97 -8.34
CA PRO A 5 -11.09 -48.17 -7.98
C PRO A 5 -10.36 -46.83 -8.08
N ALA A 6 -9.70 -46.43 -7.00
CA ALA A 6 -8.84 -45.25 -6.96
C ALA A 6 -7.66 -45.48 -7.91
N THR A 7 -7.70 -44.85 -9.10
CA THR A 7 -6.56 -44.79 -10.01
C THR A 7 -5.42 -44.06 -9.31
N ALA A 8 -4.41 -44.81 -8.88
CA ALA A 8 -3.17 -44.27 -8.34
C ALA A 8 -2.49 -43.39 -9.41
N PHE A 9 -2.32 -42.11 -9.09
CA PHE A 9 -1.58 -41.17 -9.93
C PHE A 9 -0.11 -41.59 -9.99
N ASP A 10 0.37 -42.00 -11.16
CA ASP A 10 1.78 -42.34 -11.41
C ASP A 10 2.54 -41.10 -11.90
N ALA A 11 3.19 -40.42 -10.96
CA ALA A 11 4.00 -39.23 -11.22
C ALA A 11 5.17 -39.48 -12.20
N ARG A 12 5.55 -40.74 -12.48
CA ARG A 12 6.68 -41.08 -13.36
C ARG A 12 6.31 -41.08 -14.85
N ARG A 13 5.02 -40.98 -15.18
CA ARG A 13 4.52 -40.97 -16.58
C ARG A 13 4.15 -39.59 -17.09
N LEU A 14 4.45 -38.53 -16.34
CA LEU A 14 4.19 -37.17 -16.81
C LEU A 14 5.08 -36.87 -18.04
N PRO A 15 4.51 -36.43 -19.17
CA PRO A 15 5.30 -36.02 -20.32
C PRO A 15 6.25 -34.90 -19.92
N VAL A 16 7.52 -35.02 -20.29
CA VAL A 16 8.52 -33.97 -20.07
C VAL A 16 8.14 -32.79 -20.94
N PHE A 17 7.47 -31.81 -20.34
CA PHE A 17 7.10 -30.57 -20.98
C PHE A 17 8.36 -29.69 -21.00
N GLU A 18 9.00 -29.55 -22.16
CA GLU A 18 10.10 -28.61 -22.33
C GLU A 18 9.50 -27.27 -22.81
N PRO A 19 9.36 -26.27 -21.92
CA PRO A 19 8.69 -25.03 -22.28
C PRO A 19 9.55 -24.24 -23.27
N ASP A 20 8.93 -23.80 -24.38
CA ASP A 20 9.57 -22.95 -25.39
C ASP A 20 10.28 -21.74 -24.73
N PRO A 21 11.60 -21.53 -24.96
CA PRO A 21 12.34 -20.42 -24.36
C PRO A 21 11.81 -19.04 -24.76
N ALA A 22 11.12 -18.92 -25.91
CA ALA A 22 10.48 -17.67 -26.34
C ALA A 22 9.17 -17.38 -25.58
N LEU A 23 8.57 -18.40 -24.94
CA LEU A 23 7.41 -18.24 -24.08
C LEU A 23 7.81 -17.49 -22.80
N TRP A 24 9.00 -17.75 -22.26
CA TRP A 24 9.54 -17.05 -21.09
C TRP A 24 9.80 -15.58 -21.34
N SER A 25 10.31 -15.21 -22.52
CA SER A 25 10.53 -13.79 -22.85
C SER A 25 9.21 -13.03 -23.01
N ARG A 26 8.18 -13.67 -23.57
CA ARG A 26 6.80 -13.12 -23.63
C ARG A 26 6.15 -13.00 -22.25
N ILE A 27 6.29 -14.02 -21.41
CA ILE A 27 5.78 -14.00 -20.03
C ILE A 27 6.55 -12.95 -19.20
N ALA A 28 7.86 -12.84 -19.39
CA ALA A 28 8.72 -11.85 -18.74
C ALA A 28 8.37 -10.42 -19.20
N ALA A 29 8.11 -10.19 -20.49
CA ALA A 29 7.68 -8.90 -21.00
C ALA A 29 6.28 -8.50 -20.49
N ALA A 30 5.35 -9.45 -20.42
CA ALA A 30 4.04 -9.25 -19.83
C ALA A 30 4.12 -9.00 -18.31
N HIS A 31 5.02 -9.69 -17.61
CA HIS A 31 5.33 -9.43 -16.21
C HIS A 31 6.03 -8.10 -15.98
N LEU A 32 6.90 -7.64 -16.89
CA LEU A 32 7.57 -6.34 -16.80
C LEU A 32 6.58 -5.20 -17.02
N ARG A 33 5.62 -5.35 -17.93
CA ARG A 33 4.55 -4.37 -18.17
C ARG A 33 3.55 -4.32 -17.01
N ARG A 34 3.20 -5.48 -16.44
CA ARG A 34 2.39 -5.56 -15.21
C ARG A 34 3.16 -5.09 -13.97
N ARG A 35 4.48 -5.32 -13.88
CA ARG A 35 5.36 -4.75 -12.84
C ARG A 35 5.47 -3.25 -13.01
N ARG A 36 5.67 -2.68 -14.20
CA ARG A 36 5.68 -1.21 -14.38
C ARG A 36 4.35 -0.56 -14.02
N LEU A 37 3.22 -1.26 -14.17
CA LEU A 37 1.90 -0.77 -13.74
C LEU A 37 1.59 -1.04 -12.24
N ARG A 38 2.17 -2.09 -11.64
CA ARG A 38 1.99 -2.46 -10.21
C ARG A 38 3.10 -1.99 -9.27
N GLN A 39 4.26 -1.61 -9.79
CA GLN A 39 5.38 -1.01 -9.03
C GLN A 39 5.03 0.40 -8.57
N TRP A 40 4.03 1.04 -9.19
CA TRP A 40 3.38 2.25 -8.68
C TRP A 40 2.34 1.96 -7.58
N GLY A 41 2.01 0.69 -7.31
CA GLY A 41 1.00 0.30 -6.32
C GLY A 41 1.53 -0.45 -5.10
N PHE A 42 2.72 -1.07 -5.14
CA PHE A 42 3.12 -2.04 -4.10
C PHE A 42 4.63 -2.19 -3.80
N ALA A 43 5.51 -1.30 -4.26
CA ALA A 43 6.96 -1.44 -4.02
C ALA A 43 7.49 -0.63 -2.82
N ALA A 44 6.76 -0.56 -1.71
CA ALA A 44 7.23 0.14 -0.49
C ALA A 44 7.51 -0.79 0.71
N ALA A 45 7.33 -2.11 0.60
CA ALA A 45 7.40 -2.96 1.80
C ALA A 45 8.69 -3.80 1.97
N ALA A 46 9.57 -3.93 0.96
CA ALA A 46 10.65 -4.93 1.07
C ALA A 46 12.06 -4.53 0.60
N THR A 47 12.30 -3.29 0.14
CA THR A 47 13.64 -2.83 -0.28
C THR A 47 14.06 -1.52 0.40
N VAL A 48 13.56 -1.24 1.60
CA VAL A 48 13.99 -0.06 2.39
C VAL A 48 15.40 -0.25 2.98
N LEU A 49 15.95 -1.47 3.04
CA LEU A 49 17.23 -1.70 3.72
C LEU A 49 18.48 -1.68 2.84
N LEU A 50 18.39 -1.68 1.50
CA LEU A 50 19.57 -1.70 0.61
C LEU A 50 19.75 -0.46 -0.28
N GLY A 51 18.71 0.35 -0.48
CA GLY A 51 18.79 1.57 -1.30
C GLY A 51 19.38 2.79 -0.57
N VAL A 52 19.32 2.82 0.76
CA VAL A 52 19.79 3.95 1.58
C VAL A 52 21.32 4.12 1.48
N ALA A 53 22.08 3.06 1.21
CA ALA A 53 23.54 3.14 1.17
C ALA A 53 24.11 3.76 -0.13
N GLY A 54 23.40 3.68 -1.26
CA GLY A 54 23.93 4.12 -2.56
C GLY A 54 23.67 5.59 -2.91
N ALA A 55 22.62 6.20 -2.37
CA ALA A 55 22.16 7.53 -2.78
C ALA A 55 22.73 8.70 -1.93
N LEU A 56 23.46 8.41 -0.85
CA LEU A 56 23.91 9.41 0.12
C LEU A 56 25.12 10.26 -0.32
N LEU A 57 25.68 10.04 -1.51
CA LEU A 57 26.94 10.67 -1.91
C LEU A 57 26.81 11.96 -2.76
N VAL A 58 25.62 12.38 -3.21
CA VAL A 58 25.54 13.47 -4.23
C VAL A 58 24.67 14.67 -3.86
N ARG A 59 23.92 14.68 -2.76
CA ARG A 59 23.14 15.87 -2.40
C ARG A 59 22.96 16.02 -0.90
N ALA A 60 23.53 17.08 -0.32
CA ALA A 60 23.25 17.45 1.05
C ALA A 60 21.73 17.67 1.21
N PRO A 61 21.03 16.94 2.09
CA PRO A 61 19.60 17.10 2.29
C PRO A 61 19.36 18.50 2.88
N GLN A 62 18.57 19.32 2.20
CA GLN A 62 18.05 20.54 2.83
C GLN A 62 17.18 20.11 4.02
N PRO A 63 17.37 20.71 5.21
CA PRO A 63 16.51 20.41 6.35
C PRO A 63 15.06 20.76 5.99
N PRO A 64 14.08 19.90 6.33
CA PRO A 64 12.68 20.19 6.07
C PRO A 64 12.28 21.48 6.77
N SER A 65 11.45 22.28 6.11
CA SER A 65 10.90 23.50 6.72
C SER A 65 10.05 23.13 7.96
N PRO A 66 9.94 24.01 8.97
CA PRO A 66 9.14 23.75 10.17
C PRO A 66 7.70 23.29 9.84
N GLN A 67 7.08 23.92 8.84
CA GLN A 67 5.72 23.61 8.41
C GLN A 67 5.60 22.19 7.82
N TRP A 68 6.61 21.73 7.10
CA TRP A 68 6.65 20.36 6.60
C TRP A 68 6.78 19.38 7.78
N ALA A 69 7.72 19.62 8.69
CA ALA A 69 7.89 18.78 9.87
C ALA A 69 6.60 18.68 10.71
N ASP A 70 5.87 19.78 10.88
CA ASP A 70 4.59 19.82 11.59
C ASP A 70 3.51 18.99 10.89
N ALA A 71 3.32 19.19 9.58
CA ALA A 71 2.32 18.46 8.81
C ALA A 71 2.59 16.95 8.80
N GLN A 72 3.86 16.54 8.73
CA GLN A 72 4.28 15.15 8.80
C GLN A 72 4.03 14.54 10.19
N ARG A 73 4.37 15.26 11.28
CA ARG A 73 4.14 14.79 12.65
C ARG A 73 2.65 14.56 12.91
N GLU A 74 1.81 15.49 12.50
CA GLU A 74 0.36 15.34 12.62
C GLU A 74 -0.13 14.09 11.87
N SER A 75 0.39 13.86 10.66
CA SER A 75 0.04 12.69 9.87
C SER A 75 0.36 11.37 10.56
N GLN A 76 1.49 11.31 11.25
CA GLN A 76 1.90 10.12 12.01
C GLN A 76 0.99 9.89 13.22
N ALA A 77 0.57 10.95 13.91
CA ALA A 77 -0.36 10.85 15.02
C ALA A 77 -1.73 10.32 14.56
N LEU A 78 -2.29 10.88 13.48
CA LEU A 78 -3.56 10.44 12.90
C LEU A 78 -3.50 9.00 12.39
N GLU A 79 -2.38 8.59 11.79
CA GLU A 79 -2.21 7.22 11.35
C GLU A 79 -2.17 6.23 12.52
N ALA A 80 -1.48 6.59 13.62
CA ALA A 80 -1.46 5.77 14.82
C ALA A 80 -2.86 5.63 15.44
N GLU A 81 -3.64 6.71 15.48
CA GLU A 81 -5.03 6.68 15.93
C GLU A 81 -5.90 5.79 15.03
N TRP A 82 -5.79 5.98 13.72
CA TRP A 82 -6.52 5.15 12.75
C TRP A 82 -6.21 3.67 12.90
N ARG A 83 -4.94 3.28 13.07
CA ARG A 83 -4.55 1.87 13.27
C ARG A 83 -5.20 1.29 14.53
N ARG A 84 -5.19 2.04 15.65
CA ARG A 84 -5.84 1.61 16.90
C ARG A 84 -7.35 1.39 16.73
N LEU A 85 -8.01 2.22 15.93
CA LEU A 85 -9.45 2.07 15.65
C LEU A 85 -9.71 0.90 14.68
N ALA A 86 -8.91 0.76 13.63
CA ALA A 86 -9.06 -0.27 12.61
C ALA A 86 -8.81 -1.69 13.13
N ASP A 87 -8.01 -1.87 14.18
CA ASP A 87 -7.82 -3.18 14.82
C ASP A 87 -9.15 -3.75 15.39
N GLY A 88 -10.18 -2.91 15.58
CA GLY A 88 -11.51 -3.31 16.04
C GLY A 88 -12.61 -3.46 14.97
N GLY A 89 -12.35 -3.18 13.68
CA GLY A 89 -13.40 -3.22 12.65
C GLY A 89 -12.90 -3.17 11.21
N ARG A 90 -13.72 -3.59 10.23
CA ARG A 90 -13.33 -3.58 8.81
C ARG A 90 -13.35 -2.16 8.23
N PRO A 91 -12.21 -1.61 7.79
CA PRO A 91 -12.18 -0.28 7.19
C PRO A 91 -12.84 -0.23 5.81
N THR A 92 -13.37 0.93 5.44
CA THR A 92 -14.02 1.14 4.14
C THR A 92 -13.01 1.20 2.99
N THR A 93 -13.19 0.37 1.96
CA THR A 93 -12.28 0.25 0.80
C THR A 93 -12.05 1.56 0.03
N ILE A 94 -13.06 2.42 -0.03
CA ILE A 94 -13.02 3.69 -0.78
C ILE A 94 -12.05 4.68 -0.12
N GLY A 95 -12.11 4.84 1.20
CA GLY A 95 -11.25 5.80 1.91
C GLY A 95 -9.77 5.41 1.87
N LEU A 96 -9.48 4.10 1.90
CA LEU A 96 -8.12 3.57 1.73
C LEU A 96 -7.56 3.82 0.32
N THR A 97 -8.40 3.85 -0.71
CA THR A 97 -7.97 4.10 -2.09
C THR A 97 -7.48 5.54 -2.26
N ARG A 98 -8.22 6.51 -1.70
CA ARG A 98 -7.82 7.93 -1.69
C ARG A 98 -6.49 8.12 -0.94
N LEU A 99 -6.36 7.52 0.24
CA LEU A 99 -5.13 7.63 1.04
C LEU A 99 -3.91 7.11 0.26
N ARG A 100 -4.02 5.94 -0.38
CA ARG A 100 -2.94 5.38 -1.23
C ARG A 100 -2.54 6.29 -2.39
N SER A 101 -3.50 6.98 -3.00
CA SER A 101 -3.19 7.91 -4.10
C SER A 101 -2.38 9.12 -3.62
N ILE A 102 -2.66 9.61 -2.41
CA ILE A 102 -1.92 10.71 -1.78
C ILE A 102 -0.52 10.23 -1.38
N ASP A 103 -0.39 9.04 -0.80
CA ASP A 103 0.90 8.46 -0.42
C ASP A 103 1.80 8.26 -1.66
N ALA A 104 1.23 7.85 -2.80
CA ALA A 104 1.97 7.73 -4.06
C ALA A 104 2.45 9.10 -4.57
N ALA A 105 1.63 10.14 -4.45
CA ALA A 105 2.02 11.50 -4.83
C ALA A 105 3.13 12.06 -3.91
N LEU A 106 3.05 11.80 -2.59
CA LEU A 106 4.11 12.14 -1.64
C LEU A 106 5.43 11.46 -2.00
N GLN A 107 5.40 10.16 -2.30
CA GLN A 107 6.59 9.44 -2.72
C GLN A 107 7.17 10.01 -4.01
N ALA A 108 6.33 10.31 -5.01
CA ALA A 108 6.77 10.90 -6.27
C ALA A 108 7.34 12.32 -6.11
N ALA A 109 6.89 13.10 -5.12
CA ALA A 109 7.50 14.37 -4.76
C ALA A 109 8.89 14.14 -4.14
N TYR A 110 9.03 13.20 -3.21
CA TYR A 110 10.34 12.87 -2.62
C TYR A 110 11.34 12.31 -3.64
N ASP A 111 10.92 11.42 -4.53
CA ASP A 111 11.79 10.82 -5.53
C ASP A 111 12.40 11.87 -6.48
N ARG A 112 11.68 12.97 -6.71
CA ARG A 112 12.14 14.10 -7.54
C ARG A 112 12.86 15.19 -6.74
N GLY A 113 12.94 15.06 -5.41
CA GLY A 113 13.49 16.08 -4.52
C GLY A 113 12.63 17.34 -4.42
N GLY A 114 11.30 17.15 -4.42
CA GLY A 114 10.30 18.22 -4.32
C GLY A 114 10.49 19.11 -3.09
N ASP A 115 10.15 20.38 -3.24
CA ASP A 115 10.32 21.38 -2.19
C ASP A 115 9.12 21.45 -1.24
N ALA A 116 9.21 22.32 -0.23
CA ALA A 116 8.15 22.49 0.74
C ALA A 116 6.81 22.95 0.13
N SER A 117 6.83 23.69 -0.99
CA SER A 117 5.61 24.14 -1.65
C SER A 117 4.83 23.00 -2.33
N GLU A 118 5.54 21.94 -2.73
CA GLU A 118 4.93 20.73 -3.29
C GLU A 118 4.58 19.71 -2.19
N VAL A 119 5.45 19.52 -1.19
CA VAL A 119 5.32 18.47 -0.18
C VAL A 119 4.32 18.82 0.93
N VAL A 120 4.28 20.07 1.40
CA VAL A 120 3.39 20.49 2.51
C VAL A 120 1.90 20.29 2.17
N PRO A 121 1.40 20.71 0.99
CA PRO A 121 0.00 20.50 0.63
C PRO A 121 -0.39 19.02 0.56
N LEU A 122 0.53 18.15 0.16
CA LEU A 122 0.29 16.70 0.10
C LEU A 122 0.15 16.09 1.50
N TRP A 123 0.97 16.52 2.46
CA TRP A 123 0.81 16.13 3.86
C TRP A 123 -0.53 16.60 4.44
N GLN A 124 -0.95 17.83 4.14
CA GLN A 124 -2.24 18.35 4.57
C GLN A 124 -3.41 17.52 3.99
N GLN A 125 -3.35 17.15 2.71
CA GLN A 125 -4.34 16.27 2.09
C GLN A 125 -4.39 14.89 2.75
N ARG A 126 -3.22 14.34 3.13
CA ARG A 126 -3.13 13.07 3.87
C ARG A 126 -3.81 13.19 5.23
N ASN A 127 -3.54 14.26 5.98
CA ASN A 127 -4.13 14.51 7.29
C ASN A 127 -5.66 14.59 7.17
N GLU A 128 -6.17 15.29 6.17
CA GLU A 128 -7.61 15.40 5.93
C GLU A 128 -8.25 14.06 5.56
N ALA A 129 -7.58 13.26 4.72
CA ALA A 129 -8.05 11.92 4.38
C ALA A 129 -8.12 10.99 5.61
N LEU A 130 -7.12 11.07 6.50
CA LEU A 130 -7.07 10.31 7.76
C LEU A 130 -8.15 10.75 8.74
N ARG A 131 -8.34 12.06 8.97
CA ARG A 131 -9.44 12.57 9.81
C ARG A 131 -10.80 12.09 9.32
N GLY A 132 -11.04 12.15 8.00
CA GLY A 132 -12.28 11.66 7.41
C GLY A 132 -12.48 10.14 7.55
N LEU A 133 -11.40 9.35 7.56
CA LEU A 133 -11.47 7.92 7.86
C LEU A 133 -11.83 7.65 9.32
N ILE A 134 -11.17 8.35 10.25
CA ILE A 134 -11.41 8.25 11.70
C ILE A 134 -12.86 8.63 12.03
N ALA A 135 -13.34 9.77 11.53
CA ALA A 135 -14.70 10.24 11.78
C ALA A 135 -15.76 9.23 11.30
N ARG A 136 -15.61 8.68 10.08
CA ARG A 136 -16.54 7.67 9.54
C ARG A 136 -16.57 6.38 10.38
N PHE A 137 -15.44 5.99 10.95
CA PHE A 137 -15.37 4.80 11.80
C PHE A 137 -16.06 5.04 13.14
N GLN A 138 -15.82 6.20 13.77
CA GLN A 138 -16.47 6.60 15.01
C GLN A 138 -17.99 6.73 14.85
N ASP A 139 -18.46 7.31 13.74
CA ASP A 139 -19.87 7.41 13.39
C ASP A 139 -20.54 6.03 13.25
N ALA A 140 -19.87 5.10 12.55
CA ALA A 140 -20.38 3.74 12.35
C ALA A 140 -20.52 3.01 13.70
N ASN A 141 -19.49 3.08 14.54
CA ASN A 141 -19.48 2.45 15.85
C ASN A 141 -20.57 3.03 16.78
N THR A 142 -20.79 4.35 16.73
CA THR A 142 -21.84 5.02 17.53
C THR A 142 -23.24 4.58 17.10
N ARG A 143 -23.48 4.41 15.79
CA ARG A 143 -24.77 3.91 15.28
C ARG A 143 -25.03 2.48 15.75
N ASP A 144 -24.03 1.61 15.69
CA ASP A 144 -24.17 0.22 16.13
C ASP A 144 -24.49 0.14 17.63
N ALA A 145 -23.82 0.94 18.47
CA ALA A 145 -24.10 1.01 19.90
C ALA A 145 -25.53 1.49 20.20
N SER A 146 -26.07 2.43 19.42
CA SER A 146 -27.43 2.95 19.59
C SER A 146 -28.52 1.91 19.30
N LEU A 147 -28.24 0.94 18.42
CA LEU A 147 -29.17 -0.13 18.05
C LEU A 147 -29.26 -1.22 19.13
N VAL A 148 -28.18 -1.47 19.86
CA VAL A 148 -28.13 -2.48 20.92
C VAL A 148 -28.95 -2.08 22.16
N THR A 149 -28.99 -0.80 22.50
CA THR A 149 -29.69 -0.30 23.70
C THR A 149 -31.22 -0.25 23.55
N ARG A 150 -31.78 -0.53 22.36
CA ARG A 150 -33.21 -0.36 22.07
C ARG A 150 -34.05 -1.66 22.10
N ILE A 151 -33.51 -2.74 22.67
CA ILE A 151 -34.16 -4.04 22.84
C ILE A 151 -34.45 -4.26 24.32
#